data_AF-A0A1T4TSJ6-F1
#
_entry.id   AF-A0A1T4TSJ6-F1
#
_cell.length_a   1.000
_cell.length_b   1.000
_cell.length_c   1.000
_cell.angle_alpha   90.00
_cell.angle_beta   90.00
_cell.angle_gamma   90.00
#
_symmetry.space_group_name_H-M   'P 1'
#
loop_
_entity.id
_entity.type
_entity.pdbx_description
1 polymer ?
#
loop_
_entity_poly.entity_id
_entity_poly.type
_entity_poly.pdbx_seq_one_letter_code
_entity_poly.pdbx_strand_id
1 'polypeptide(L)' 'MYGRSLLPLLLLPCLSIAQATLPVKDFTTTDSLARTISYYGDLRQLTHEPTDGHRDQLSKTRALFVWVTHNTLAGIPV' A
#
# COMPACT_ATOMS: atom_id res chain seq x y z
N MET A 1 -28.58 -2.24 47.87
CA MET A 1 -28.98 -1.27 46.83
C MET A 1 -27.84 -1.16 45.84
N TYR A 2 -27.91 -1.90 44.73
CA TYR A 2 -26.87 -1.87 43.69
C TYR A 2 -27.13 -0.67 42.78
N GLY A 3 -26.36 0.41 42.98
CA GLY A 3 -26.34 1.53 42.05
C GLY A 3 -25.76 1.08 40.72
N ARG A 4 -26.63 0.72 39.78
CA ARG A 4 -26.26 0.39 38.40
C ARG A 4 -25.68 1.66 37.77
N SER A 5 -24.36 1.75 37.76
CA SER A 5 -23.64 2.82 37.09
C SER A 5 -23.86 2.68 35.57
N LEU A 6 -24.80 3.46 35.04
CA LEU A 6 -25.13 3.56 33.60
C LEU A 6 -24.08 4.35 32.81
N LEU A 7 -22.88 4.50 33.35
CA LEU A 7 -21.84 5.39 32.83
C LEU A 7 -21.02 4.85 31.63
N PRO A 8 -20.96 3.54 31.28
CA PRO A 8 -20.15 3.13 30.14
C PRO A 8 -20.87 3.32 28.79
N LEU A 9 -22.18 3.57 28.78
CA LEU A 9 -22.98 3.61 27.54
C LEU A 9 -22.90 4.95 26.78
N LEU A 10 -22.46 6.02 27.44
CA LEU A 10 -22.40 7.37 26.86
C LEU A 10 -21.09 7.69 26.12
N LEU A 11 -20.07 6.83 26.23
CA LEU A 11 -18.77 7.04 25.56
C LEU A 11 -18.62 6.25 24.24
N LEU A 12 -19.55 5.35 23.91
CA LEU A 12 -19.49 4.55 22.68
C LEU A 12 -19.82 5.27 21.35
N PRO A 13 -20.55 6.41 21.27
CA PRO A 13 -20.89 6.98 19.96
C PRO A 13 -19.76 7.83 19.35
N CYS A 14 -18.70 8.14 20.10
CA CYS A 14 -17.62 9.02 19.61
C CYS A 14 -16.57 8.29 18.75
N LEU A 15 -16.51 6.96 18.82
CA LEU A 15 -15.53 6.17 18.04
C LEU A 15 -15.95 5.90 16.58
N SER A 16 -17.17 6.26 16.18
CA SER A 16 -17.72 5.79 14.90
C SER A 16 -17.46 6.66 13.67
N ILE A 17 -16.88 7.87 13.75
CA ILE A 17 -16.76 8.72 12.55
C ILE A 17 -15.45 9.50 12.51
N ALA A 18 -14.36 8.76 12.31
CA ALA A 18 -13.16 9.33 11.70
C ALA A 18 -12.61 8.34 10.66
N GLN A 19 -13.44 7.96 9.69
CA GLN A 19 -12.91 7.41 8.45
C GLN A 19 -12.29 8.58 7.69
N ALA A 20 -11.02 8.86 7.97
CA ALA A 20 -10.21 9.73 7.13
C ALA A 20 -10.15 9.09 5.73
N THR A 21 -10.95 9.62 4.80
CA THR A 21 -10.83 9.30 3.38
C THR A 21 -9.50 9.84 2.90
N LEU A 22 -8.46 8.99 2.98
CA LEU A 22 -7.17 9.30 2.39
C LEU A 22 -7.40 9.56 0.89
N PRO A 23 -6.81 10.62 0.32
CA PRO A 23 -6.92 10.87 -1.10
C PRO A 23 -6.42 9.63 -1.86
N VAL A 24 -7.25 9.11 -2.77
CA VAL A 24 -6.87 7.98 -3.62
C VAL A 24 -5.77 8.46 -4.55
N LYS A 25 -4.55 8.00 -4.28
CA LYS A 25 -3.39 8.32 -5.12
C LYS A 25 -3.46 7.49 -6.39
N ASP A 26 -3.34 8.15 -7.53
CA ASP A 26 -3.19 7.48 -8.82
C ASP A 26 -1.76 6.94 -8.96
N PHE A 27 -1.66 5.66 -9.32
CA PHE A 27 -0.41 4.94 -9.50
C PHE A 27 -0.23 4.41 -10.92
N THR A 28 -1.07 4.80 -11.87
CA THR A 28 -1.06 4.27 -13.24
C THR A 28 0.33 4.35 -13.89
N THR A 29 1.04 5.47 -13.72
CA THR A 29 2.41 5.64 -14.22
C THR A 29 3.42 4.77 -13.49
N THR A 30 3.29 4.64 -12.17
CA THR A 30 4.16 3.80 -11.32
C THR A 30 4.03 2.33 -11.72
N ASP A 31 2.79 1.86 -11.84
CA ASP A 31 2.47 0.49 -12.21
C ASP A 31 2.93 0.16 -13.64
N SER A 32 2.82 1.12 -14.57
CA SER A 32 3.25 0.93 -15.95
C SER A 32 4.78 0.82 -16.04
N LEU A 33 5.52 1.71 -15.37
CA LEU A 33 6.98 1.66 -15.33
C LEU A 33 7.49 0.36 -14.69
N ALA A 34 6.90 -0.02 -13.56
CA ALA A 34 7.30 -1.23 -12.84
C ALA A 34 7.13 -2.51 -13.66
N ARG A 35 6.20 -2.53 -14.64
CA ARG A 35 6.01 -3.69 -15.53
C ARG A 35 7.00 -3.75 -16.69
N THR A 36 7.66 -2.65 -17.05
CA THR A 36 8.61 -2.62 -18.18
C THR A 36 10.04 -2.94 -17.76
N ILE A 37 10.34 -2.91 -16.46
CA ILE A 37 11.68 -3.14 -15.94
C ILE A 37 12.00 -4.64 -15.94
N SER A 38 13.09 -5.02 -16.61
CA SER A 38 13.60 -6.39 -16.66
C SER A 38 14.66 -6.62 -15.58
N TYR A 39 14.72 -7.81 -15.00
CA TYR A 39 15.74 -8.16 -14.01
C TYR A 39 16.90 -8.91 -14.63
N TYR A 40 18.11 -8.37 -14.44
CA TYR A 40 19.35 -8.92 -14.99
C TYR A 40 20.23 -9.60 -13.92
N GLY A 41 19.66 -9.98 -12.78
CA GLY A 41 20.39 -10.63 -11.69
C GLY A 41 21.00 -9.67 -10.65
N ASP A 42 20.73 -8.37 -10.74
CA ASP A 42 21.21 -7.37 -9.79
C ASP A 42 20.07 -6.78 -8.93
N LEU A 43 20.10 -7.08 -7.62
CA LEU A 43 19.12 -6.57 -6.66
C LEU A 43 19.24 -5.06 -6.41
N ARG A 44 20.43 -4.46 -6.60
CA ARG A 44 20.57 -3.00 -6.50
C ARG A 44 19.86 -2.32 -7.65
N GLN A 45 20.06 -2.80 -8.87
CA GLN A 45 19.32 -2.36 -10.04
C GLN A 45 17.80 -2.49 -9.82
N LEU A 46 17.35 -3.64 -9.32
CA LEU A 46 15.94 -3.89 -9.03
C LEU A 46 15.34 -2.93 -7.99
N THR A 47 16.10 -2.56 -6.97
CA THR A 47 15.59 -1.65 -5.94
C THR A 47 15.68 -0.19 -6.37
N HIS A 48 16.59 0.13 -7.30
CA HIS A 48 16.82 1.48 -7.78
C HIS A 48 15.91 1.86 -8.95
N GLU A 49 15.89 1.10 -10.04
CA GLU A 49 15.18 1.47 -11.27
C GLU A 49 13.66 1.70 -11.08
N PRO A 50 12.92 0.86 -10.33
CA PRO A 50 11.50 1.10 -10.09
C PRO A 50 11.23 2.26 -9.14
N THR A 51 12.23 2.72 -8.38
CA THR A 51 12.02 3.69 -7.28
C THR A 51 12.66 5.05 -7.48
N ASP A 52 13.58 5.19 -8.45
CA ASP A 52 14.40 6.38 -8.66
C ASP A 52 13.56 7.65 -8.94
N GLY A 53 12.50 7.52 -9.74
CA GLY A 53 11.59 8.62 -10.08
C GLY A 53 10.59 9.01 -8.98
N HIS A 54 10.57 8.32 -7.84
CA HIS A 54 9.56 8.52 -6.80
C HIS A 54 10.16 9.20 -5.57
N ARG A 55 9.50 10.26 -5.09
CA ARG A 55 9.93 10.99 -3.88
C ARG A 55 9.32 10.42 -2.60
N ASP A 56 8.12 9.85 -2.69
CA ASP A 56 7.39 9.31 -1.55
C ASP A 56 7.55 7.80 -1.41
N GLN A 57 7.54 7.33 -0.17
CA GLN A 57 7.71 5.92 0.16
C GLN A 57 6.58 5.04 -0.38
N LEU A 58 5.36 5.55 -0.44
CA LEU A 58 4.20 4.77 -0.90
C LEU A 58 4.33 4.38 -2.38
N SER A 59 4.72 5.33 -3.24
CA SER A 59 5.01 5.07 -4.65
C SER A 59 6.20 4.12 -4.83
N LYS A 60 7.28 4.27 -4.05
CA LYS A 60 8.42 3.34 -4.09
C LYS A 60 8.01 1.91 -3.75
N THR A 61 7.27 1.74 -2.66
CA THR A 61 6.75 0.44 -2.22
C THR A 61 5.83 -0.17 -3.27
N ARG A 62 4.94 0.63 -3.87
CA ARG A 62 4.05 0.14 -4.92
C ARG A 62 4.79 -0.28 -6.18
N ALA A 63 5.79 0.48 -6.61
CA ALA A 63 6.61 0.11 -7.77
C ALA A 63 7.28 -1.26 -7.58
N LEU A 64 7.91 -1.47 -6.42
CA LEU A 64 8.52 -2.76 -6.08
C LEU A 64 7.49 -3.88 -6.01
N PHE A 65 6.33 -3.64 -5.40
CA PHE A 65 5.27 -4.64 -5.30
C PHE A 65 4.73 -5.06 -6.66
N VAL A 66 4.44 -4.09 -7.55
CA VAL A 66 3.98 -4.37 -8.91
C VAL A 66 5.05 -5.12 -9.69
N TRP A 67 6.31 -4.72 -9.58
CA TRP A 67 7.42 -5.41 -10.24
C TRP A 67 7.50 -6.87 -9.79
N VAL A 68 7.52 -7.12 -8.47
CA VAL A 68 7.64 -8.47 -7.90
C VAL A 68 6.46 -9.33 -8.34
N THR A 69 5.22 -8.84 -8.16
CA THR A 69 4.03 -9.60 -8.52
C THR A 69 3.95 -9.90 -10.02
N HIS A 70 4.33 -8.95 -10.87
CA HIS A 70 4.37 -9.16 -12.32
C HIS A 70 5.41 -10.21 -12.74
N ASN A 71 6.59 -10.22 -12.13
CA ASN A 71 7.70 -11.08 -12.55
C ASN A 71 7.74 -12.45 -11.84
N THR A 72 7.16 -12.57 -10.64
CA THR A 72 7.21 -13.81 -9.85
C THR A 72 5.91 -14.61 -9.87
N LEU A 73 4.75 -13.95 -9.95
CA LEU A 73 3.45 -14.64 -9.93
C LEU A 73 2.92 -14.99 -11.32
N ALA A 74 3.44 -14.37 -12.38
CA ALA A 74 3.07 -14.71 -13.76
C ALA A 74 3.48 -16.13 -14.18
N GLY A 75 4.26 -16.85 -13.36
CA GLY A 75 4.60 -18.26 -13.56
C GLY A 75 3.66 -19.27 -12.89
N ILE A 76 2.65 -18.83 -12.12
CA ILE A 76 1.67 -19.72 -11.50
C ILE A 76 0.30 -19.45 -12.15
N PRO A 77 -0.24 -20.37 -12.97
CA PRO A 77 -1.58 -20.21 -13.51
C PRO A 77 -2.59 -20.25 -12.34
N VAL A 78 -3.49 -19.26 -12.32
CA VAL A 78 -4.70 -19.28 -11.48
C VAL A 78 -5.76 -20.12 -12.18
#